data_AF-I2H3B0-F1
#
_entry.id   AF-I2H3B0-F1
#
_cell.length_a   1.000
_cell.length_b   1.000
_cell.length_c   1.000
_cell.angle_alpha   90.00
_cell.angle_beta   90.00
_cell.angle_gamma   90.00
#
_symmetry.space_group_name_H-M   'P 1'
#
loop_
_entity.id
_entity.type
_entity.pdbx_description
1 polymer ?
#
loop_
_entity_poly.entity_id
_entity_poly.type
_entity_poly.pdbx_seq_one_letter_code
_entity_poly.pdbx_strand_id
1 'polypeptide(L)'
;MSAVESIAESVTSAVNAAAETAASVAQTLISEVLNTATELGASPTKFDLTDFINEKLALWGEICMELVSSIDFENKLFMLACFCVCFNPMFWNIVARMEYKTHFLTKLAGSAKKGCYILAFIIFSLGIVRDIVYERALAAQPVSALLTGDYVKCAGYLSIGVGQVLVLTSMYQLGITGTYLGDYFGILMEERVTTFPFNVSNNPMYQGSTLSFLGAALVSGKPAGLLIAFLVSTMYQGALQLEEPFTAQIYAKRDQERSKKNI
;
A
#
# COMPACT_ATOMS: atom_id res chain seq x y z
N MET A 1 -11.27 -17.30 -23.13
CA MET A 1 -10.78 -16.17 -22.33
C MET A 1 -9.88 -16.72 -21.24
N SER A 2 -8.58 -16.44 -21.30
CA SER A 2 -7.65 -16.82 -20.24
C SER A 2 -7.94 -16.00 -18.98
N ALA A 3 -7.55 -16.48 -17.79
CA ALA A 3 -7.69 -15.70 -16.55
C ALA A 3 -6.93 -14.36 -16.62
N VAL A 4 -5.91 -14.27 -17.47
CA VAL A 4 -5.11 -13.08 -17.71
C VAL A 4 -5.91 -12.03 -18.51
N GLU A 5 -6.61 -12.44 -19.57
CA GLU A 5 -7.48 -11.56 -20.35
C GLU A 5 -8.59 -10.96 -19.47
N SER A 6 -9.19 -11.78 -18.59
CA SER A 6 -10.22 -11.30 -17.66
C SER A 6 -9.69 -10.28 -16.64
N ILE A 7 -8.43 -10.41 -16.19
CA ILE A 7 -7.81 -9.45 -15.27
C ILE A 7 -7.47 -8.15 -16.01
N ALA A 8 -6.90 -8.23 -17.21
CA ALA A 8 -6.58 -7.05 -18.03
C ALA A 8 -7.85 -6.25 -18.37
N GLU A 9 -8.94 -6.93 -18.74
CA GLU A 9 -10.25 -6.31 -18.97
C GLU A 9 -10.80 -5.67 -17.69
N SER A 10 -10.70 -6.36 -16.54
CA SER A 10 -11.16 -5.82 -15.25
C SER A 10 -10.37 -4.58 -14.81
N VAL A 11 -9.05 -4.58 -15.00
CA VAL A 11 -8.19 -3.41 -14.70
C VAL A 11 -8.53 -2.26 -15.65
N THR A 12 -8.68 -2.53 -16.94
CA THR A 12 -9.07 -1.51 -17.93
C THR A 12 -10.43 -0.90 -17.62
N SER A 13 -11.42 -1.75 -17.29
CA SER A 13 -12.75 -1.32 -16.87
C SER A 13 -12.71 -0.46 -15.59
N ALA A 14 -11.90 -0.87 -14.60
CA ALA A 14 -11.72 -0.11 -13.36
C ALA A 14 -11.07 1.26 -13.61
N VAL A 15 -10.09 1.34 -14.52
CA VAL A 15 -9.44 2.60 -14.92
C VAL A 15 -10.43 3.53 -15.61
N ASN A 16 -11.24 3.02 -16.54
CA ASN A 16 -12.28 3.79 -17.20
C ASN A 16 -13.32 4.31 -16.19
N ALA A 17 -13.80 3.45 -15.29
CA ALA A 17 -14.75 3.85 -14.26
C ALA A 17 -14.17 4.91 -13.30
N ALA A 18 -12.88 4.80 -12.95
CA ALA A 18 -12.20 5.80 -12.14
C ALA A 18 -12.06 7.14 -12.87
N ALA A 19 -11.72 7.11 -14.17
CA ALA A 19 -11.63 8.31 -15.01
C ALA A 19 -13.00 9.00 -15.15
N GLU A 20 -14.07 8.24 -15.39
CA GLU A 20 -15.45 8.74 -15.45
C GLU A 20 -15.89 9.36 -14.11
N THR A 21 -15.56 8.70 -13.00
CA THR A 21 -15.87 9.22 -11.66
C THR A 21 -15.12 10.52 -11.38
N ALA A 22 -13.83 10.58 -11.70
CA ALA A 22 -13.02 11.78 -11.55
C ALA A 22 -13.56 12.93 -12.42
N ALA A 23 -14.00 12.64 -13.64
CA ALA A 23 -14.62 13.61 -14.53
C ALA A 23 -15.94 14.15 -13.96
N SER A 24 -16.79 13.27 -13.41
CA SER A 24 -18.05 13.66 -12.77
C SER A 24 -17.83 14.53 -11.53
N VAL A 25 -16.88 14.18 -10.67
CA VAL A 25 -16.52 14.98 -9.48
C VAL A 25 -15.99 16.34 -9.89
N ALA A 26 -15.11 16.40 -10.89
CA ALA A 26 -14.57 17.65 -11.40
C ALA A 26 -15.68 18.56 -11.97
N GLN A 27 -16.60 18.01 -12.78
CA GLN A 27 -17.75 18.76 -13.31
C GLN A 27 -18.66 19.31 -12.20
N THR A 28 -18.85 18.55 -11.12
CA THR A 28 -19.62 18.98 -9.95
C THR A 28 -18.95 20.16 -9.26
N LEU A 29 -17.64 20.06 -8.99
CA LEU A 29 -16.84 21.12 -8.37
C LEU A 29 -16.80 22.39 -9.23
N ILE A 30 -16.69 22.26 -10.56
CA ILE A 30 -16.74 23.39 -11.49
C ILE A 30 -18.08 24.11 -11.39
N SER A 31 -19.18 23.35 -11.40
CA SER A 31 -20.52 23.91 -11.32
C SER A 31 -20.72 24.69 -10.02
N GLU A 32 -20.21 24.15 -8.90
CA GLU A 32 -20.27 24.79 -7.59
C GLU A 32 -19.44 26.08 -7.54
N VAL A 33 -18.19 26.06 -8.05
CA VAL A 33 -17.32 27.24 -8.14
C VAL A 33 -17.92 28.34 -9.03
N LEU A 34 -18.48 27.97 -10.19
CA LEU A 34 -19.13 28.92 -11.11
C LEU A 34 -20.39 29.54 -10.49
N ASN A 35 -21.19 28.76 -9.76
CA ASN A 35 -22.36 29.25 -9.04
C ASN A 35 -21.95 30.25 -7.95
N THR A 36 -20.96 29.92 -7.13
CA THR A 36 -20.43 30.83 -6.09
C THR A 36 -19.82 32.10 -6.68
N ALA A 37 -19.07 32.01 -7.78
CA ALA A 37 -18.51 33.19 -8.45
C ALA A 37 -19.60 34.12 -8.99
N THR A 38 -20.70 33.56 -9.50
CA THR A 38 -21.87 34.30 -9.98
C THR A 38 -22.61 34.99 -8.84
N GLU A 39 -22.79 34.31 -7.70
CA GLU A 39 -23.40 34.88 -6.48
C GLU A 39 -22.59 36.05 -5.89
N LEU A 40 -21.25 36.01 -6.02
CA LEU A 40 -20.34 37.07 -5.56
C LEU A 40 -20.20 38.25 -6.53
N GLY A 41 -20.97 38.27 -7.63
CA GLY A 41 -20.98 39.37 -8.60
C GLY A 41 -19.70 39.48 -9.44
N ALA A 42 -18.83 38.47 -9.42
CA ALA A 42 -17.70 38.38 -10.34
C ALA A 42 -18.21 38.05 -11.74
N SER A 43 -17.86 38.83 -12.75
CA SER A 43 -18.02 38.39 -14.14
C SER A 43 -16.99 37.30 -14.37
N PRO A 44 -17.38 36.03 -14.61
CA PRO A 44 -16.40 35.02 -14.94
C PRO A 44 -15.78 35.44 -16.27
N THR A 45 -14.55 35.96 -16.24
CA THR A 45 -13.71 35.95 -17.42
C THR A 45 -13.76 34.55 -17.96
N LYS A 46 -14.20 34.41 -19.22
CA LYS A 46 -14.44 33.15 -19.94
C LYS A 46 -13.11 32.42 -20.21
N PHE A 47 -12.28 32.25 -19.19
CA PHE A 47 -11.39 31.11 -19.11
C PHE A 47 -12.33 29.92 -19.16
N ASP A 48 -12.25 29.16 -20.24
CA ASP A 48 -13.10 28.01 -20.44
C ASP A 48 -12.65 26.90 -19.49
N LEU A 49 -12.93 27.11 -18.20
CA LEU A 49 -12.50 26.26 -17.11
C LEU A 49 -13.02 24.85 -17.32
N THR A 50 -14.22 24.73 -17.87
CA THR A 50 -14.86 23.49 -18.25
C THR A 50 -14.10 22.80 -19.37
N ASP A 51 -13.82 23.49 -20.48
CA ASP A 51 -13.05 22.90 -21.58
C ASP A 51 -11.61 22.57 -21.16
N PHE A 52 -10.97 23.44 -20.38
CA PHE A 52 -9.63 23.21 -19.82
C PHE A 52 -9.60 21.95 -18.94
N ILE A 53 -10.57 21.79 -18.03
CA ILE A 53 -10.63 20.61 -17.16
C ILE A 53 -10.97 19.35 -17.96
N ASN A 54 -11.92 19.41 -18.90
CA ASN A 54 -12.24 18.28 -19.77
C ASN A 54 -11.04 17.84 -20.61
N GLU A 55 -10.26 18.79 -21.16
CA GLU A 55 -9.01 18.51 -21.89
C GLU A 55 -7.99 17.82 -20.97
N LYS A 56 -7.81 18.30 -19.74
CA LYS A 56 -6.89 17.65 -18.78
C LYS A 56 -7.36 16.27 -18.37
N LEU A 57 -8.65 16.07 -18.14
CA LEU A 57 -9.22 14.76 -17.81
C LEU A 57 -9.05 13.77 -18.95
N ALA A 58 -9.31 14.19 -20.20
CA ALA A 58 -9.09 13.36 -21.38
C ALA A 58 -7.62 12.96 -21.50
N LEU A 59 -6.70 13.92 -21.36
CA LEU A 59 -5.26 13.66 -21.35
C LEU A 59 -4.85 12.68 -20.24
N TRP A 60 -5.38 12.84 -19.03
CA TRP A 60 -5.13 11.90 -17.93
C TRP A 60 -5.65 10.49 -18.24
N GLY A 61 -6.84 10.39 -18.84
CA GLY A 61 -7.42 9.12 -19.29
C GLY A 61 -6.53 8.43 -20.33
N GLU A 62 -6.06 9.18 -21.33
CA GLU A 62 -5.14 8.68 -22.36
C GLU A 62 -3.83 8.18 -21.76
N ILE A 63 -3.21 8.96 -20.85
CA ILE A 63 -1.99 8.57 -20.14
C ILE A 63 -2.20 7.28 -19.36
N CYS A 64 -3.28 7.18 -18.59
CA CYS A 64 -3.59 5.98 -17.81
C CYS A 64 -3.78 4.75 -18.70
N MET A 65 -4.51 4.91 -19.81
CA MET A 65 -4.75 3.84 -20.78
C MET A 65 -3.46 3.41 -21.49
N GLU A 66 -2.59 4.35 -21.88
CA GLU A 66 -1.28 4.04 -22.45
C GLU A 66 -0.42 3.24 -21.45
N LEU A 67 -0.34 3.71 -20.21
CA LEU A 67 0.43 3.05 -19.16
C LEU A 67 -0.08 1.62 -18.92
N VAL A 68 -1.38 1.42 -18.80
CA VAL A 68 -1.98 0.10 -18.52
C VAL A 68 -1.88 -0.84 -19.71
N SER A 69 -2.17 -0.35 -20.93
CA SER A 69 -2.10 -1.16 -22.15
C SER A 69 -0.67 -1.60 -22.50
N SER A 70 0.35 -0.87 -22.02
CA SER A 70 1.75 -1.25 -22.20
C SER A 70 2.25 -2.37 -21.27
N ILE A 71 1.44 -2.81 -20.30
CA ILE A 71 1.81 -3.87 -19.35
C ILE A 71 1.66 -5.24 -20.01
N ASP A 72 2.72 -6.06 -19.94
CA ASP A 72 2.66 -7.47 -20.33
C ASP A 72 2.07 -8.31 -19.19
N PHE A 73 0.75 -8.52 -19.23
CA PHE A 73 0.04 -9.32 -18.23
C PHE A 73 0.29 -10.84 -18.35
N GLU A 74 0.79 -11.33 -19.50
CA GLU A 74 1.11 -12.74 -19.71
C GLU A 74 2.46 -13.13 -19.10
N ASN A 75 3.27 -12.13 -18.75
CA ASN A 75 4.56 -12.33 -18.12
C ASN A 75 4.44 -13.09 -16.78
N LYS A 76 5.04 -14.27 -16.72
CA LYS A 76 4.99 -15.15 -15.53
C LYS A 76 5.66 -14.53 -14.30
N LEU A 77 6.72 -13.73 -14.48
CA LEU A 77 7.38 -13.05 -13.35
C LEU A 77 6.49 -11.95 -12.79
N PHE A 78 5.78 -11.23 -13.65
CA PHE A 78 4.78 -10.23 -13.23
C PHE A 78 3.64 -10.87 -12.43
N MET A 79 3.04 -11.94 -12.95
CA MET A 79 2.01 -12.68 -12.21
C MET A 79 2.52 -13.21 -10.86
N LEU A 80 3.75 -13.72 -10.83
CA LEU A 80 4.38 -14.19 -9.60
C LEU A 80 4.62 -13.04 -8.61
N ALA A 81 5.03 -11.86 -9.08
CA ALA A 81 5.20 -10.67 -8.24
C ALA A 81 3.86 -10.24 -7.62
N CYS A 82 2.78 -10.18 -8.41
CA CYS A 82 1.43 -9.91 -7.92
C CYS A 82 1.01 -10.94 -6.86
N PHE A 83 1.25 -12.22 -7.12
CA PHE A 83 0.98 -13.29 -6.15
C PHE A 83 1.75 -13.07 -4.84
N CYS A 84 3.07 -12.83 -4.89
CA CYS A 84 3.88 -12.62 -3.70
C CYS A 84 3.42 -11.37 -2.90
N VAL A 85 3.05 -10.30 -3.60
CA VAL A 85 2.52 -9.07 -3.00
C VAL A 85 1.20 -9.32 -2.25
N CYS A 86 0.30 -10.14 -2.80
CA CYS A 86 -0.94 -10.51 -2.12
C CYS A 86 -0.70 -11.52 -1.00
N PHE A 87 0.13 -12.54 -1.27
CA PHE A 87 0.36 -13.66 -0.37
C PHE A 87 0.96 -13.22 0.95
N ASN A 88 1.96 -12.35 0.91
CA ASN A 88 2.68 -11.88 2.10
C ASN A 88 1.72 -11.36 3.19
N PRO A 89 0.87 -10.35 2.94
CA PRO A 89 -0.08 -9.84 3.93
C PRO A 89 -1.12 -10.84 4.42
N MET A 90 -1.58 -11.72 3.53
CA MET A 90 -2.49 -12.79 3.94
C MET A 90 -1.79 -13.79 4.87
N PHE A 91 -0.55 -14.16 4.55
CA PHE A 91 0.22 -15.14 5.31
C PHE A 91 0.40 -14.70 6.76
N TRP A 92 0.93 -13.50 7.01
CA TRP A 92 1.19 -13.09 8.39
C TRP A 92 -0.11 -12.85 9.17
N ASN A 93 -1.17 -12.34 8.53
CA ASN A 93 -2.48 -12.20 9.15
C ASN A 93 -3.07 -13.54 9.59
N ILE A 94 -3.00 -14.55 8.73
CA ILE A 94 -3.53 -15.89 9.01
C ILE A 94 -2.70 -16.56 10.11
N VAL A 95 -1.37 -16.59 9.94
CA VAL A 95 -0.47 -17.29 10.85
C VAL A 95 -0.47 -16.65 12.23
N ALA A 96 -0.45 -15.33 12.34
CA ALA A 96 -0.49 -14.65 13.64
C ALA A 96 -1.82 -14.91 14.36
N ARG A 97 -2.97 -14.88 13.66
CA ARG A 97 -4.26 -15.23 14.27
C ARG A 97 -4.36 -16.69 14.68
N MET A 98 -3.81 -17.59 13.87
CA MET A 98 -3.70 -19.01 14.24
C MET A 98 -2.85 -19.17 15.50
N GLU A 99 -1.73 -18.45 15.58
CA GLU A 99 -0.89 -18.43 16.77
C GLU A 99 -1.65 -17.92 17.99
N TYR A 100 -2.34 -16.79 17.90
CA TYR A 100 -3.12 -16.24 19.01
C TYR A 100 -4.19 -17.20 19.54
N LYS A 101 -4.80 -18.01 18.67
CA LYS A 101 -5.85 -18.97 19.06
C LYS A 101 -5.30 -20.32 19.56
N THR A 102 -4.21 -20.80 18.98
CA THR A 102 -3.75 -22.19 19.17
C THR A 102 -2.41 -22.31 19.88
N HIS A 103 -1.64 -21.22 19.93
CA HIS A 103 -0.29 -21.13 20.44
C HIS A 103 0.65 -22.16 19.82
N PHE A 104 0.46 -22.51 18.54
CA PHE A 104 1.18 -23.61 17.91
C PHE A 104 2.67 -23.31 17.74
N LEU A 105 3.05 -22.09 17.33
CA LEU A 105 4.46 -21.68 17.24
C LEU A 105 5.08 -21.57 18.62
N THR A 106 4.35 -21.03 19.60
CA THR A 106 4.80 -21.00 20.99
C THR A 106 5.08 -22.41 21.53
N LYS A 107 4.19 -23.37 21.28
CA LYS A 107 4.34 -24.77 21.71
C LYS A 107 5.52 -25.45 21.00
N LEU A 108 5.66 -25.26 19.70
CA LEU A 108 6.77 -25.83 18.91
C LEU A 108 8.13 -25.24 19.32
N ALA A 109 8.18 -23.93 19.60
CA ALA A 109 9.41 -23.24 19.97
C ALA A 109 9.74 -23.30 21.47
N GLY A 110 8.81 -23.77 22.30
CA GLY A 110 8.90 -23.81 23.76
C GLY A 110 8.85 -22.44 24.46
N SER A 111 8.60 -21.36 23.72
CA SER A 111 8.52 -19.99 24.25
C SER A 111 7.86 -19.05 23.24
N ALA A 112 6.99 -18.17 23.72
CA ALA A 112 6.34 -17.13 22.93
C ALA A 112 7.35 -16.24 22.19
N LYS A 113 8.44 -15.83 22.88
CA LYS A 113 9.49 -15.00 22.28
C LYS A 113 10.21 -15.74 21.15
N LYS A 114 10.58 -17.01 21.35
CA LYS A 114 11.23 -17.81 20.30
C LYS A 114 10.29 -18.03 19.11
N GLY A 115 9.02 -18.33 19.36
CA GLY A 115 8.00 -18.47 18.32
C GLY A 115 7.82 -17.18 17.50
N CYS A 116 7.77 -16.02 18.16
CA CYS A 116 7.69 -14.71 17.50
C CYS A 116 8.92 -14.43 16.62
N TYR A 117 10.13 -14.75 17.09
CA TYR A 117 11.35 -14.60 16.28
C TYR A 117 11.40 -15.56 15.08
N ILE A 118 10.86 -16.77 15.22
CA ILE A 118 10.70 -17.69 14.09
C ILE A 118 9.73 -17.10 13.05
N LEU A 119 8.58 -16.58 13.49
CA LEU A 119 7.63 -15.92 12.60
C LEU A 119 8.25 -14.70 11.92
N ALA A 120 8.97 -13.87 12.68
CA ALA A 120 9.68 -12.71 12.17
C ALA A 120 10.67 -13.08 11.06
N PHE A 121 11.48 -14.12 11.28
CA PHE A 121 12.41 -14.64 10.28
C PHE A 121 11.70 -15.08 9.00
N ILE A 122 10.57 -15.78 9.13
CA ILE A 122 9.78 -16.23 7.97
C ILE A 122 9.20 -15.04 7.21
N ILE A 123 8.54 -14.10 7.89
CA ILE A 123 7.94 -12.91 7.26
C ILE A 123 9.01 -12.07 6.56
N PHE A 124 10.15 -11.84 7.23
CA PHE A 124 11.26 -11.09 6.64
C PHE A 124 11.82 -11.79 5.39
N SER A 125 12.02 -13.10 5.44
CA SER A 125 12.51 -13.89 4.31
C SER A 125 11.52 -13.87 3.14
N LEU A 126 10.22 -13.99 3.41
CA LEU A 126 9.16 -13.84 2.39
C LEU A 126 9.14 -12.43 1.81
N GLY A 127 9.45 -11.41 2.61
CA GLY A 127 9.67 -10.03 2.14
C GLY A 127 10.81 -9.93 1.14
N ILE A 128 11.98 -10.50 1.46
CA ILE A 128 13.13 -10.54 0.55
C ILE A 128 12.77 -11.24 -0.77
N VAL A 129 12.13 -12.41 -0.69
CA VAL A 129 11.72 -13.16 -1.90
C VAL A 129 10.77 -12.33 -2.76
N ARG A 130 9.74 -11.70 -2.15
CA ARG A 130 8.83 -10.80 -2.85
C ARG A 130 9.58 -9.67 -3.55
N ASP A 131 10.54 -9.05 -2.89
CA ASP A 131 11.26 -7.90 -3.42
C ASP A 131 12.18 -8.30 -4.59
N ILE A 132 12.85 -9.46 -4.50
CA ILE A 132 13.64 -10.03 -5.61
C ILE A 132 12.74 -10.38 -6.80
N VAL A 133 11.60 -11.02 -6.55
CA VAL A 133 10.64 -11.36 -7.61
C VAL A 133 10.09 -10.10 -8.26
N TYR A 134 9.77 -9.07 -7.46
CA TYR A 134 9.32 -7.78 -7.94
C TYR A 134 10.34 -7.10 -8.85
N GLU A 135 11.60 -7.00 -8.42
CA GLU A 135 12.67 -6.43 -9.23
C GLU A 135 12.80 -7.15 -10.58
N ARG A 136 12.81 -8.49 -10.56
CA ARG A 136 12.89 -9.31 -11.78
C ARG A 136 11.67 -9.14 -12.68
N ALA A 137 10.47 -8.99 -12.09
CA ALA A 137 9.26 -8.70 -12.82
C ALA A 137 9.34 -7.34 -13.52
N LEU A 138 9.82 -6.30 -12.84
CA LEU A 138 10.03 -4.98 -13.44
C LEU A 138 11.04 -5.01 -14.59
N ALA A 139 12.15 -5.74 -14.41
CA ALA A 139 13.17 -5.90 -15.44
C ALA A 139 12.60 -6.54 -16.72
N ALA A 140 11.63 -7.45 -16.58
CA ALA A 140 10.98 -8.15 -17.69
C ALA A 140 9.82 -7.39 -18.34
N GLN A 141 9.42 -6.23 -17.81
CA GLN A 141 8.30 -5.43 -18.31
C GLN A 141 8.77 -4.32 -19.27
N PRO A 142 7.91 -3.82 -20.18
CA PRO A 142 8.24 -2.69 -21.04
C PRO A 142 8.54 -1.40 -20.26
N VAL A 143 9.40 -0.54 -20.81
CA VAL A 143 9.63 0.83 -20.30
C VAL A 143 8.64 1.77 -20.99
N SER A 144 8.02 2.68 -20.25
CA SER A 144 7.20 3.74 -20.83
C SER A 144 7.97 5.05 -20.93
N ALA A 145 7.92 5.70 -22.09
CA ALA A 145 8.52 7.01 -22.31
C ALA A 145 7.93 8.11 -21.41
N LEU A 146 6.68 7.94 -20.96
CA LEU A 146 6.03 8.86 -20.02
C LEU A 146 6.70 8.86 -18.64
N LEU A 147 7.39 7.78 -18.27
CA LEU A 147 7.99 7.59 -16.95
C LEU A 147 9.52 7.77 -16.94
N THR A 148 10.16 8.01 -18.09
CA THR A 148 11.64 8.08 -18.17
C THR A 148 12.23 9.44 -17.86
N GLY A 149 11.39 10.48 -17.71
CA GLY A 149 11.82 11.86 -17.45
C GLY A 149 12.58 12.03 -16.12
N ASP A 150 13.52 12.97 -16.09
CA ASP A 150 14.40 13.18 -14.92
C ASP A 150 13.63 13.59 -13.66
N TYR A 151 12.57 14.39 -13.80
CA TYR A 151 11.69 14.74 -12.68
C TYR A 151 10.96 13.51 -12.11
N VAL A 152 10.56 12.55 -12.96
CA VAL A 152 9.90 11.32 -12.54
C VAL A 152 10.87 10.44 -11.76
N LYS A 153 12.11 10.30 -12.25
CA LYS A 153 13.18 9.57 -11.53
C LYS A 153 13.52 10.22 -10.19
N CYS A 154 13.60 11.55 -10.15
CA CYS A 154 13.83 12.30 -8.93
C CYS A 154 12.71 12.05 -7.90
N ALA A 155 11.44 12.14 -8.34
CA ALA A 155 10.30 11.78 -7.51
C ALA A 155 10.40 10.33 -7.01
N GLY A 156 10.82 9.40 -7.87
CA GLY A 156 11.03 8.00 -7.50
C GLY A 156 12.08 7.80 -6.40
N TYR A 157 13.26 8.44 -6.52
CA TYR A 157 14.29 8.39 -5.48
C TYR A 157 13.83 9.04 -4.17
N LEU A 158 13.09 10.17 -4.24
CA LEU A 158 12.51 10.79 -3.07
C LEU A 158 11.49 9.88 -2.40
N SER A 159 10.61 9.22 -3.16
CA SER A 159 9.66 8.24 -2.63
C SER A 159 10.37 7.07 -1.93
N ILE A 160 11.43 6.51 -2.53
CA ILE A 160 12.25 5.47 -1.87
C ILE A 160 12.87 6.02 -0.59
N GLY A 161 13.50 7.20 -0.64
CA GLY A 161 14.16 7.80 0.52
C GLY A 161 13.20 8.00 1.71
N VAL A 162 12.04 8.63 1.45
CA VAL A 162 11.00 8.81 2.47
C VAL A 162 10.47 7.46 2.94
N GLY A 163 10.22 6.54 2.01
CA GLY A 163 9.72 5.20 2.33
C GLY A 163 10.63 4.43 3.27
N GLN A 164 11.93 4.39 2.98
CA GLN A 164 12.93 3.74 3.82
C GLN A 164 13.07 4.42 5.18
N VAL A 165 13.01 5.76 5.26
CA VAL A 165 13.03 6.46 6.54
C VAL A 165 11.85 6.02 7.41
N LEU A 166 10.63 5.99 6.86
CA LEU A 166 9.44 5.54 7.59
C LEU A 166 9.57 4.08 8.05
N VAL A 167 9.99 3.17 7.18
CA VAL A 167 10.13 1.74 7.50
C VAL A 167 11.18 1.52 8.60
N LEU A 168 12.40 2.04 8.40
CA LEU A 168 13.52 1.79 9.31
C LEU A 168 13.29 2.41 10.69
N THR A 169 12.75 3.63 10.74
CA THR A 169 12.46 4.29 12.02
C THR A 169 11.26 3.63 12.73
N SER A 170 10.28 3.09 12.00
CA SER A 170 9.22 2.27 12.60
C SER A 170 9.79 1.02 13.27
N MET A 171 10.63 0.28 12.54
CA MET A 171 11.29 -0.92 13.06
C MET A 171 12.19 -0.62 14.26
N TYR A 172 12.88 0.52 14.25
CA TYR A 172 13.67 0.97 15.39
C TYR A 172 12.83 1.16 16.65
N GLN A 173 11.67 1.80 16.56
CA GLN A 173 10.81 2.05 17.72
C GLN A 173 10.07 0.79 18.21
N LEU A 174 9.59 -0.04 17.29
CA LEU A 174 8.82 -1.24 17.63
C LEU A 174 9.70 -2.43 18.04
N GLY A 175 10.95 -2.44 17.58
CA GLY A 175 11.82 -3.61 17.64
C GLY A 175 11.25 -4.80 16.83
N ILE A 176 11.88 -5.96 16.96
CA ILE A 176 11.48 -7.17 16.22
C ILE A 176 10.08 -7.63 16.63
N THR A 177 9.79 -7.71 17.93
CA THR A 177 8.51 -8.24 18.40
C THR A 177 7.35 -7.31 18.10
N GLY A 178 7.52 -5.99 18.21
CA GLY A 178 6.47 -5.05 17.83
C GLY A 178 6.24 -5.00 16.31
N THR A 179 7.28 -5.21 15.51
CA THR A 179 7.17 -5.24 14.05
C THR A 179 6.51 -6.51 13.52
N TYR A 180 6.83 -7.67 14.12
CA TYR A 180 6.44 -8.98 13.61
C TYR A 180 5.38 -9.66 14.48
N LEU A 181 4.33 -8.91 14.83
CA LEU A 181 3.08 -9.43 15.41
C LEU A 181 3.26 -10.13 16.77
N GLY A 182 4.18 -9.63 17.60
CA GLY A 182 4.47 -10.19 18.92
C GLY A 182 3.29 -10.10 19.91
N ASP A 183 2.36 -9.19 19.69
CA ASP A 183 1.11 -9.08 20.43
C ASP A 183 0.22 -10.33 20.28
N TYR A 184 0.26 -11.01 19.13
CA TYR A 184 -0.42 -12.29 18.91
C TYR A 184 0.23 -13.44 19.72
N PHE A 185 1.48 -13.26 20.14
CA PHE A 185 2.19 -14.15 21.08
C PHE A 185 2.00 -13.73 22.54
N GLY A 186 1.24 -12.67 22.81
CA GLY A 186 1.08 -12.09 24.14
C GLY A 186 2.26 -11.22 24.59
N ILE A 187 3.15 -10.82 23.67
CA ILE A 187 4.26 -9.91 23.93
C ILE A 187 3.78 -8.48 23.66
N LEU A 188 3.18 -7.88 24.67
CA LEU A 188 2.53 -6.57 24.55
C LEU A 188 3.49 -5.44 24.97
N MET A 189 3.49 -4.34 24.21
CA MET A 189 4.22 -3.13 24.60
C MET A 189 3.50 -2.47 25.76
N GLU A 190 4.22 -1.87 26.71
CA GLU A 190 3.58 -1.19 27.85
C GLU A 190 2.68 -0.05 27.38
N GLU A 191 3.20 0.78 26.49
CA GLU A 191 2.50 1.90 25.89
C GLU A 191 2.62 1.87 24.37
N ARG A 192 1.65 2.52 23.71
CA ARG A 192 1.69 2.71 22.26
C ARG A 192 2.80 3.70 21.93
N VAL A 193 3.62 3.38 20.93
CA VAL A 193 4.61 4.31 20.41
C VAL A 193 3.90 5.51 19.77
N THR A 194 4.21 6.70 20.25
CA THR A 194 3.68 7.98 19.74
C THR A 194 4.76 8.90 19.20
N THR A 195 6.04 8.53 19.30
CA THR A 195 7.18 9.25 18.74
C THR A 195 7.34 8.97 17.25
N PHE A 196 8.19 9.74 16.57
CA PHE A 196 8.47 9.53 15.15
C PHE A 196 8.85 8.06 14.83
N PRO A 197 8.28 7.46 13.77
CA PRO A 197 7.38 8.05 12.77
C PRO A 197 5.87 8.00 13.12
N PHE A 198 5.49 7.47 14.28
CA PHE A 198 4.10 7.26 14.70
C PHE A 198 3.35 8.55 15.12
N ASN A 199 4.06 9.67 15.34
CA ASN A 199 3.42 10.99 15.52
C ASN A 199 2.90 11.59 14.21
N VAL A 200 3.42 11.14 13.05
CA VAL A 200 3.04 11.66 11.72
C VAL A 200 2.01 10.75 11.07
N SER A 201 2.09 9.45 11.31
CA SER A 201 1.18 8.47 10.73
C SER A 201 0.91 7.31 11.67
N ASN A 202 -0.30 6.73 11.60
CA ASN A 202 -0.64 5.52 12.35
C ASN A 202 0.10 4.27 11.86
N ASN A 203 0.35 4.18 10.55
CA ASN A 203 0.87 2.98 9.90
C ASN A 203 2.08 3.29 8.99
N PRO A 204 3.14 3.93 9.54
CA PRO A 204 4.25 4.47 8.76
C PRO A 204 5.02 3.39 7.99
N MET A 205 5.14 2.18 8.54
CA MET A 205 5.81 1.07 7.86
C MET A 205 5.09 0.62 6.58
N TYR A 206 3.76 0.52 6.63
CA TYR A 206 2.95 0.15 5.47
C TYR A 206 3.03 1.20 4.37
N GLN A 207 2.89 2.47 4.74
CA GLN A 207 3.02 3.59 3.81
C GLN A 207 4.42 3.70 3.24
N GLY A 208 5.44 3.54 4.08
CA GLY A 208 6.83 3.60 3.66
C GLY A 208 7.18 2.49 2.67
N SER A 209 6.70 1.27 2.92
CA SER A 209 6.83 0.16 1.97
C SER A 209 6.12 0.47 0.65
N THR A 210 4.88 0.97 0.66
CA THR A 210 4.17 1.40 -0.56
C THR A 210 4.97 2.45 -1.35
N LEU A 211 5.57 3.44 -0.67
CA LEU A 211 6.41 4.45 -1.29
C LEU A 211 7.68 3.86 -1.90
N SER A 212 8.29 2.84 -1.29
CA SER A 212 9.44 2.14 -1.87
C SER A 212 9.06 1.38 -3.14
N PHE A 213 7.90 0.71 -3.20
CA PHE A 213 7.40 0.08 -4.43
C PHE A 213 7.09 1.12 -5.51
N LEU A 214 6.37 2.18 -5.16
CA LEU A 214 6.08 3.28 -6.08
C LEU A 214 7.37 3.88 -6.63
N GLY A 215 8.32 4.21 -5.77
CA GLY A 215 9.56 4.83 -6.16
C GLY A 215 10.42 3.93 -7.05
N ALA A 216 10.47 2.62 -6.77
CA ALA A 216 11.14 1.65 -7.64
C ALA A 216 10.51 1.60 -9.04
N ALA A 217 9.17 1.66 -9.14
CA ALA A 217 8.47 1.73 -10.42
C ALA A 217 8.80 3.00 -11.21
N LEU A 218 8.86 4.15 -10.54
CA LEU A 218 9.19 5.44 -11.14
C LEU A 218 10.66 5.51 -11.60
N VAL A 219 11.60 5.05 -10.77
CA VAL A 219 13.03 5.02 -11.12
C VAL A 219 13.29 4.09 -12.31
N SER A 220 12.61 2.95 -12.36
CA SER A 220 12.73 1.98 -13.45
C SER A 220 11.93 2.34 -14.71
N GLY A 221 11.03 3.33 -14.63
CA GLY A 221 10.16 3.75 -15.72
C GLY A 221 9.16 2.67 -16.16
N LYS A 222 8.71 1.82 -15.23
CA LYS A 222 7.90 0.63 -15.51
C LYS A 222 6.44 0.82 -15.09
N PRO A 223 5.49 0.88 -16.03
CA PRO A 223 4.06 1.00 -15.71
C PRO A 223 3.53 -0.18 -14.87
N ALA A 224 4.01 -1.40 -15.13
CA ALA A 224 3.68 -2.58 -14.34
C ALA A 224 4.01 -2.41 -12.85
N GLY A 225 5.07 -1.67 -12.54
CA GLY A 225 5.44 -1.36 -11.16
C GLY A 225 4.47 -0.43 -10.46
N LEU A 226 3.83 0.50 -11.18
CA LEU A 226 2.80 1.39 -10.62
C LEU A 226 1.55 0.58 -10.24
N LEU A 227 1.14 -0.36 -11.10
CA LEU A 227 0.04 -1.27 -10.81
C LEU A 227 0.36 -2.16 -9.59
N ILE A 228 1.58 -2.68 -9.49
CA ILE A 228 2.00 -3.45 -8.30
C ILE A 228 2.04 -2.57 -7.05
N ALA A 229 2.52 -1.32 -7.13
CA ALA A 229 2.52 -0.40 -5.99
C ALA A 229 1.09 -0.09 -5.51
N PHE A 230 0.14 0.07 -6.44
CA PHE A 230 -1.28 0.20 -6.13
C PHE A 230 -1.84 -1.07 -5.46
N LEU A 231 -1.47 -2.26 -5.96
CA LEU A 231 -1.84 -3.53 -5.36
C LEU A 231 -1.28 -3.67 -3.93
N VAL A 232 -0.02 -3.30 -3.70
CA VAL A 232 0.60 -3.26 -2.36
C VAL A 232 -0.21 -2.37 -1.42
N SER A 233 -0.53 -1.15 -1.84
CA SER A 233 -1.36 -0.22 -1.06
C SER A 233 -2.71 -0.83 -0.70
N THR A 234 -3.38 -1.46 -1.67
CA THR A 234 -4.69 -2.09 -1.49
C THR A 234 -4.62 -3.25 -0.49
N MET A 235 -3.64 -4.13 -0.65
CA MET A 235 -3.43 -5.27 0.26
C MET A 235 -3.10 -4.81 1.68
N TYR A 236 -2.33 -3.74 1.84
CA TYR A 236 -2.03 -3.16 3.14
C TYR A 236 -3.25 -2.52 3.80
N GLN A 237 -4.09 -1.81 3.05
CA GLN A 237 -5.35 -1.30 3.59
C GLN A 237 -6.27 -2.43 4.06
N GLY A 238 -6.39 -3.51 3.29
CA GLY A 238 -7.14 -4.70 3.69
C GLY A 238 -6.56 -5.38 4.94
N ALA A 239 -5.23 -5.50 5.02
CA ALA A 239 -4.55 -6.02 6.20
C ALA A 239 -4.83 -5.14 7.44
N LEU A 240 -4.78 -3.82 7.31
CA LEU A 240 -5.03 -2.89 8.41
C LEU A 240 -6.46 -2.96 8.95
N GLN A 241 -7.46 -3.06 8.06
CA GLN A 241 -8.87 -3.25 8.47
C GLN A 241 -9.09 -4.50 9.33
N LEU A 242 -8.19 -5.48 9.17
CA LEU A 242 -8.19 -6.74 9.89
C LEU A 242 -7.33 -6.67 11.16
N GLU A 243 -6.14 -6.08 11.09
CA GLU A 243 -5.15 -6.02 12.17
C GLU A 243 -5.51 -5.01 13.25
N GLU A 244 -5.92 -3.80 12.89
CA GLU A 244 -6.13 -2.71 13.87
C GLU A 244 -7.23 -3.05 14.89
N PRO A 245 -8.43 -3.54 14.50
CA PRO A 245 -9.45 -3.88 15.47
C PRO A 245 -9.04 -5.05 16.36
N PHE A 246 -8.27 -6.00 15.82
CA PHE A 246 -7.82 -7.17 16.57
C PHE A 246 -6.74 -6.80 17.59
N THR A 247 -5.77 -6.00 17.18
CA THR A 247 -4.73 -5.45 18.06
C THR A 247 -5.39 -4.65 19.20
N ALA A 248 -6.34 -3.77 18.88
CA ALA A 248 -7.07 -3.01 19.90
C ALA A 248 -7.79 -3.91 20.91
N GLN A 249 -8.39 -5.03 20.47
CA GLN A 249 -9.02 -6.01 21.36
C GLN A 249 -8.01 -6.69 22.29
N ILE A 250 -6.82 -7.06 21.80
CA ILE A 250 -5.77 -7.67 22.62
C ILE A 250 -5.34 -6.71 23.74
N TYR A 251 -5.06 -5.45 23.40
CA TYR A 251 -4.65 -4.44 24.37
C TYR A 251 -5.78 -4.09 25.36
N ALA A 252 -7.03 -3.98 24.91
CA ALA A 252 -8.17 -3.76 25.79
C ALA A 252 -8.36 -4.90 26.81
N LYS A 253 -8.17 -6.15 26.37
CA LYS A 253 -8.23 -7.32 27.26
C LYS A 253 -7.13 -7.28 28.31
N ARG A 254 -5.89 -6.94 27.93
CA ARG A 254 -4.77 -6.76 28.86
C ARG A 254 -5.09 -5.73 29.94
N ASP A 255 -5.64 -4.57 29.55
CA ASP A 255 -5.93 -3.48 30.48
C ASP A 255 -7.03 -3.85 31.48
N GLN A 256 -8.04 -4.61 31.03
CA GLN A 256 -9.07 -5.19 31.92
C GLN A 256 -8.49 -6.22 32.90
N GLU A 257 -7.54 -7.05 32.47
CA GLU A 257 -6.89 -8.03 33.35
C GLU A 257 -5.97 -7.34 34.38
N ARG A 258 -5.30 -6.25 34.00
CA ARG A 258 -4.48 -5.44 34.91
C ARG A 258 -5.34 -4.73 35.96
N SER A 259 -6.47 -4.13 35.57
CA SER A 259 -7.35 -3.46 36.53
C SER A 259 -7.93 -4.43 37.57
N LYS A 260 -8.28 -5.66 37.17
CA LYS A 260 -8.74 -6.71 38.09
C LYS A 260 -7.69 -7.21 39.07
N LYS A 261 -6.41 -7.12 38.74
CA LYS A 261 -5.30 -7.51 39.64
C LYS A 261 -4.91 -6.41 40.63
N ASN A 262 -5.31 -5.17 40.36
CA ASN A 262 -5.04 -4.00 41.21
C ASN A 262 -6.20 -3.68 42.18
N ILE A 263 -7.25 -4.51 42.18
CA ILE A 263 -8.35 -4.52 43.16
C ILE A 263 -8.14 -5.74 44.07
#